data_AF-D4I297-F1
#
_entry.id   AF-D4I297-F1
#
_cell.length_a   1.000
_cell.length_b   1.000
_cell.length_c   1.000
_cell.angle_alpha   90.00
_cell.angle_beta   90.00
_cell.angle_gamma   90.00
#
_symmetry.space_group_name_H-M   'P 1'
#
loop_
_entity.id
_entity.type
_entity.pdbx_description
1 polymer ?
#
loop_
_entity_poly.entity_id
_entity_poly.type
_entity_poly.pdbx_seq_one_letter_code
_entity_poly.pdbx_strand_id
1 'polypeptide(L)'
;MRKSRYSEEQITSAIKASEDGTRVNVICDALGISAATLYSWKKKYADLSSEKGRKMRDMEEKLHRIERELQLMSSDKEMLQSVLKHFFTTKDKRQAVNFLQNTYQVGTRRSCRLLDISRSVYHYPNSGEN
;
A
#
# COMPACT_ATOMS: atom_id res chain seq x y z
N MET A 1 -4.19 -26.04 17.50
CA MET A 1 -2.76 -26.26 17.85
C MET A 1 -2.55 -25.81 19.29
N ARG A 2 -1.93 -26.62 20.15
CA ARG A 2 -1.46 -26.15 21.47
C ARG A 2 -0.50 -24.98 21.23
N LYS A 3 -0.68 -23.87 21.95
CA LYS A 3 0.28 -22.75 21.93
C LYS A 3 1.64 -23.31 22.35
N SER A 4 2.65 -23.11 21.51
CA SER A 4 4.03 -23.39 21.86
C SER A 4 4.37 -22.66 23.16
N ARG A 5 5.10 -23.33 24.05
CA ARG A 5 5.64 -22.70 25.28
C ARG A 5 6.65 -21.59 24.96
N TYR A 6 7.24 -21.63 23.76
CA TYR A 6 8.24 -20.69 23.29
C TYR A 6 7.66 -19.76 22.22
N SER A 7 8.01 -18.47 22.28
CA SER A 7 7.62 -17.49 21.26
C SER A 7 8.33 -17.76 19.94
N GLU A 8 7.77 -17.24 18.84
CA GLU A 8 8.40 -17.36 17.52
C GLU A 8 9.78 -16.68 17.50
N GLU A 9 9.90 -15.53 18.18
CA GLU A 9 11.18 -14.81 18.35
C GLU A 9 12.22 -15.66 19.09
N GLN A 10 11.85 -16.31 20.20
CA GLN A 10 12.74 -17.20 20.96
C GLN A 10 13.22 -18.40 20.13
N ILE A 11 12.34 -18.95 19.28
CA ILE A 11 12.70 -20.06 18.39
C ILE A 11 13.67 -19.57 17.30
N THR A 12 13.40 -18.43 16.68
CA THR A 12 14.26 -17.87 15.62
C THR A 12 15.62 -17.42 16.14
N SER A 13 15.71 -16.87 17.36
CA SER A 13 17.00 -16.49 17.96
C SER A 13 17.85 -17.71 18.30
N ALA A 14 17.24 -18.79 18.79
CA ALA A 14 17.92 -20.06 19.04
C ALA A 14 18.49 -20.68 17.74
N ILE A 15 17.73 -20.61 16.64
CA ILE A 15 18.19 -21.09 15.33
C ILE A 15 19.36 -20.24 14.82
N LYS A 16 19.25 -18.90 14.88
CA LYS A 16 20.33 -17.99 14.48
C LYS A 16 21.61 -18.21 15.28
N ALA A 17 21.52 -18.34 16.60
CA ALA A 17 22.67 -18.63 17.45
C ALA A 17 23.38 -19.94 17.04
N SER A 18 22.61 -20.96 16.61
CA SER A 18 23.17 -22.21 16.08
C SER A 18 23.80 -22.06 14.70
N GLU A 19 23.32 -21.15 13.86
CA GLU A 19 23.88 -20.86 12.53
C GLU A 19 25.15 -20.00 12.63
N ASP A 20 25.22 -19.08 13.60
CA ASP A 20 26.37 -18.24 13.90
C ASP A 20 27.52 -19.01 14.60
N GLY A 21 27.37 -20.32 14.79
CA GLY A 21 28.43 -21.21 15.29
C GLY A 21 28.39 -21.51 16.80
N THR A 22 27.34 -21.09 17.52
CA THR A 22 27.19 -21.44 18.94
C THR A 22 26.94 -22.94 19.10
N ARG A 23 27.62 -23.59 20.05
CA ARG A 23 27.45 -25.03 20.31
C ARG A 23 26.00 -25.35 20.69
N VAL A 24 25.41 -26.34 20.03
CA VAL A 24 24.02 -26.79 20.23
C VAL A 24 23.73 -27.09 21.71
N ASN A 25 24.67 -27.68 22.43
CA ASN A 25 24.50 -28.00 23.87
C ASN A 25 24.26 -26.74 24.71
N VAL A 26 24.99 -25.66 24.45
CA VAL A 26 24.84 -24.39 25.19
C VAL A 26 23.45 -23.79 24.96
N ILE A 27 22.93 -23.89 23.73
CA ILE A 27 21.59 -23.39 23.38
C ILE A 27 20.51 -24.26 24.03
N CYS A 28 20.71 -25.58 24.04
CA CYS A 28 19.81 -26.54 24.68
C CYS A 28 19.72 -26.32 26.19
N ASP A 29 20.86 -26.09 26.85
CA ASP A 29 20.95 -25.83 28.28
C ASP A 29 20.31 -24.48 28.65
N ALA A 30 20.56 -23.43 27.85
CA ALA A 30 20.00 -22.10 28.10
C ALA A 30 18.46 -22.04 27.96
N LEU A 31 17.88 -22.81 27.03
CA LEU A 31 16.45 -22.81 26.75
C LEU A 31 15.69 -23.98 27.38
N GLY A 32 16.41 -24.92 28.01
CA GLY A 32 15.85 -26.14 28.60
C GLY A 32 15.20 -27.06 27.56
N ILE A 33 15.78 -27.15 26.36
CA ILE A 33 15.25 -27.95 25.24
C ILE A 33 16.22 -29.06 24.84
N SER A 34 15.71 -30.09 24.16
CA SER A 34 16.56 -31.13 23.58
C SER A 34 17.13 -30.69 22.22
N ALA A 35 18.28 -31.26 21.84
CA ALA A 35 18.86 -31.06 20.52
C ALA A 35 17.87 -31.44 19.39
N ALA A 36 17.09 -32.51 19.57
CA ALA A 36 16.06 -32.91 18.61
C ALA A 36 15.00 -31.83 18.40
N THR A 37 14.61 -31.12 19.47
CA THR A 37 13.68 -29.99 19.39
C THR A 37 14.28 -28.85 18.56
N LEU A 38 15.55 -28.49 18.80
CA LEU A 38 16.25 -27.46 18.04
C LEU A 38 16.33 -27.80 16.54
N TYR A 39 16.67 -29.04 16.19
CA TYR A 39 16.70 -29.48 14.79
C TYR A 39 15.31 -29.48 14.14
N SER A 40 14.26 -29.86 14.87
CA SER A 40 12.88 -29.79 14.38
C SER A 40 12.44 -28.35 14.09
N TRP A 41 12.84 -27.41 14.94
CA TRP A 41 12.60 -25.98 14.74
C TRP A 41 13.39 -25.46 13.54
N LYS A 42 14.68 -25.81 13.42
CA LYS A 42 15.50 -25.42 12.28
C LYS A 42 14.85 -25.84 10.96
N LYS A 43 14.38 -27.09 10.85
CA LYS A 43 13.67 -27.57 9.64
C LYS A 43 12.38 -26.77 9.37
N LYS A 44 11.56 -26.51 10.39
CA LYS A 44 10.27 -25.84 10.23
C LYS A 44 10.38 -24.35 9.93
N TYR A 45 11.36 -23.67 10.52
CA TYR A 45 11.50 -22.21 10.46
C TYR A 45 12.51 -21.74 9.42
N ALA A 46 13.41 -22.61 8.92
CA ALA A 46 14.29 -22.27 7.80
C ALA A 46 13.49 -21.96 6.52
N ASP A 47 12.54 -22.83 6.17
CA ASP A 47 11.68 -22.63 5.00
C ASP A 47 10.75 -21.42 5.20
N LEU A 48 10.20 -21.26 6.41
CA LEU A 48 9.34 -20.14 6.75
C LEU A 48 10.07 -18.79 6.67
N SER A 49 11.33 -18.73 7.12
CA SER A 49 12.15 -17.52 7.05
C SER A 49 12.45 -17.13 5.59
N SER A 50 12.74 -18.11 4.75
CA SER A 50 12.95 -17.91 3.31
C SER A 50 11.67 -17.43 2.60
N GLU A 51 10.53 -18.08 2.85
CA GLU A 51 9.25 -17.70 2.28
C GLU A 51 8.75 -16.33 2.75
N LYS A 52 8.86 -16.03 4.06
CA LYS A 52 8.50 -14.72 4.61
C LYS A 52 9.40 -13.62 4.02
N GLY A 53 10.71 -13.87 3.91
CA GLY A 53 11.65 -12.93 3.29
C GLY A 53 11.35 -12.67 1.81
N ARG A 54 11.00 -13.71 1.04
CA ARG A 54 10.59 -13.56 -0.36
C ARG A 54 9.29 -12.76 -0.50
N LYS A 55 8.25 -13.11 0.28
CA LYS A 55 6.99 -12.37 0.27
C LYS A 55 7.18 -10.91 0.68
N MET A 56 8.07 -10.63 1.61
CA MET A 56 8.41 -9.26 2.02
C MET A 56 9.00 -8.47 0.85
N ARG A 57 10.01 -9.01 0.17
CA ARG A 57 10.61 -8.37 -1.02
C ARG A 57 9.60 -8.18 -2.15
N ASP A 58 8.80 -9.19 -2.44
CA ASP A 58 7.76 -9.10 -3.49
C ASP A 58 6.73 -8.00 -3.16
N MET A 59 6.40 -7.82 -1.88
CA MET A 59 5.52 -6.74 -1.42
C MET A 59 6.18 -5.37 -1.50
N GLU A 60 7.44 -5.24 -1.07
CA GLU A 60 8.24 -4.01 -1.20
C GLU A 60 8.38 -3.58 -2.67
N GLU A 61 8.65 -4.53 -3.58
CA GLU A 61 8.75 -4.23 -5.00
C GLU A 61 7.40 -3.76 -5.58
N LYS A 62 6.29 -4.38 -5.17
CA LYS A 62 4.94 -3.93 -5.54
C LYS A 62 4.64 -2.53 -5.01
N LEU A 63 5.00 -2.25 -3.76
CA LEU A 63 4.84 -0.92 -3.18
C LEU A 63 5.60 0.12 -4.00
N HIS A 64 6.88 -0.10 -4.26
CA HIS A 64 7.69 0.82 -5.06
C HIS A 64 7.22 0.98 -6.51
N ARG A 65 6.63 -0.06 -7.10
CA ARG A 65 6.01 0.03 -8.43
C ARG A 65 4.78 0.93 -8.40
N ILE A 66 3.89 0.69 -7.45
CA ILE A 66 2.66 1.49 -7.26
C ILE A 66 3.00 2.94 -6.93
N GLU A 67 3.99 3.19 -6.07
CA GLU A 67 4.44 4.54 -5.73
C GLU A 67 4.91 5.31 -6.96
N ARG A 68 5.72 4.69 -7.82
CA ARG A 68 6.20 5.30 -9.07
C ARG A 68 5.05 5.62 -10.02
N GLU A 69 4.13 4.68 -10.23
CA GLU A 69 2.96 4.91 -11.08
C GLU A 69 2.04 6.01 -10.53
N LEU A 70 1.84 6.05 -9.21
CA LEU A 70 1.05 7.08 -8.54
C LEU A 70 1.70 8.46 -8.68
N GLN A 71 3.02 8.56 -8.51
CA GLN A 71 3.75 9.82 -8.71
C GLN A 71 3.58 10.35 -10.13
N LEU A 72 3.71 9.47 -11.14
CA LEU A 72 3.51 9.84 -12.53
C LEU A 72 2.07 10.34 -12.77
N MET A 73 1.05 9.58 -12.34
CA MET A 73 -0.35 9.99 -12.48
C MET A 73 -0.68 11.28 -11.71
N SER A 74 -0.05 11.52 -10.56
CA SER A 74 -0.21 12.76 -9.80
C SER A 74 0.35 13.95 -10.56
N SER A 75 1.55 13.80 -11.14
CA SER A 75 2.17 14.83 -11.98
C SER A 75 1.31 15.13 -13.22
N ASP A 76 0.84 14.11 -13.92
CA ASP A 76 -0.03 14.27 -15.09
C ASP A 76 -1.34 14.99 -14.72
N LYS A 77 -1.94 14.62 -13.59
CA LYS A 77 -3.13 15.30 -13.07
C LYS A 77 -2.86 16.77 -12.78
N GLU A 78 -1.73 17.11 -12.16
CA GLU A 78 -1.37 18.51 -11.88
C GLU A 78 -1.18 19.33 -13.16
N MET A 79 -0.52 18.76 -14.17
CA MET A 79 -0.38 19.39 -15.49
C MET A 79 -1.75 19.63 -16.14
N LEU A 80 -2.65 18.64 -16.11
CA LEU A 80 -4.02 18.80 -16.64
C LEU A 80 -4.84 19.82 -15.86
N GLN A 81 -4.69 19.89 -14.54
CA GLN A 81 -5.34 20.91 -13.72
C GLN A 81 -4.83 22.32 -14.03
N SER A 82 -3.53 22.48 -14.31
CA SER A 82 -2.96 23.73 -14.78
C SER A 82 -3.58 24.18 -16.11
N VAL A 83 -3.67 23.28 -17.10
CA VAL A 83 -4.33 23.56 -18.38
C VAL A 83 -5.79 23.98 -18.16
N LEU A 84 -6.52 23.28 -17.29
CA LEU A 84 -7.90 23.63 -16.96
C LEU A 84 -8.04 25.03 -16.33
N LYS A 85 -7.07 25.46 -15.54
CA LYS A 85 -7.04 26.80 -14.93
C LYS A 85 -6.78 27.90 -15.95
N HIS A 86 -5.89 27.65 -16.91
CA HIS A 86 -5.43 28.68 -17.84
C HIS A 86 -6.30 28.81 -19.10
N PHE A 87 -6.87 27.71 -19.60
CA PHE A 87 -7.51 27.69 -20.91
C PHE A 87 -9.05 27.57 -20.88
N PHE A 88 -9.65 27.14 -19.77
CA PHE A 88 -11.08 26.88 -19.71
C PHE A 88 -11.83 27.95 -18.91
N THR A 89 -12.93 28.44 -19.47
CA THR A 89 -13.82 29.37 -18.78
C THR A 89 -14.71 28.63 -17.77
N THR A 90 -15.35 29.38 -16.87
CA THR A 90 -16.33 28.82 -15.92
C THR A 90 -17.49 28.12 -16.63
N LYS A 91 -17.91 28.61 -17.81
CA LYS A 91 -18.97 27.98 -18.61
C LYS A 91 -18.53 26.61 -19.15
N ASP A 92 -17.31 26.53 -19.69
CA ASP A 92 -16.75 25.28 -20.23
C ASP A 92 -16.58 24.23 -19.12
N LYS A 93 -16.11 24.66 -17.94
CA LYS A 93 -15.99 23.79 -16.76
C LYS A 93 -17.34 23.23 -16.31
N ARG A 94 -18.42 24.03 -16.33
CA ARG A 94 -19.77 23.54 -16.02
C ARG A 94 -20.27 22.52 -17.04
N GLN A 95 -20.05 22.76 -18.33
CA GLN A 95 -20.39 21.80 -19.38
C GLN A 95 -19.62 20.48 -19.21
N ALA A 96 -18.31 20.56 -18.92
CA ALA A 96 -17.50 19.40 -18.62
C ALA A 96 -17.97 18.65 -17.37
N VAL A 97 -18.43 19.34 -16.33
CA VAL A 97 -19.06 18.71 -15.15
C VAL A 97 -20.31 17.92 -15.56
N ASN A 98 -21.18 18.46 -16.40
CA ASN A 98 -22.38 17.76 -16.90
C ASN A 98 -21.99 16.52 -17.72
N PHE A 99 -21.00 16.66 -18.60
CA PHE A 99 -20.45 15.53 -19.36
C PHE A 99 -19.93 14.43 -18.44
N LEU A 100 -19.16 14.77 -17.40
CA LEU A 100 -18.65 13.77 -16.46
C LEU A 100 -19.76 13.05 -15.71
N GLN A 101 -20.78 13.78 -15.25
CA GLN A 101 -21.92 13.18 -14.55
C GLN A 101 -22.69 12.22 -15.46
N ASN A 102 -22.94 12.61 -16.72
CA ASN A 102 -23.71 11.81 -17.67
C ASN A 102 -22.93 10.58 -18.17
N THR A 103 -21.65 10.75 -18.49
CA THR A 103 -20.84 9.69 -19.11
C THR A 103 -20.32 8.68 -18.09
N TYR A 104 -19.86 9.15 -16.92
CA TYR A 104 -19.19 8.31 -15.93
C TYR A 104 -20.00 8.12 -14.64
N GLN A 105 -21.24 8.62 -14.59
CA GLN A 105 -22.16 8.50 -13.45
C GLN A 105 -21.54 8.97 -12.12
N VAL A 106 -20.65 9.97 -12.19
CA VAL A 106 -19.95 10.48 -11.02
C VAL A 106 -20.80 11.56 -10.34
N GLY A 107 -20.94 11.49 -9.02
CA GLY A 107 -21.72 12.49 -8.28
C GLY A 107 -21.13 13.91 -8.34
N THR A 108 -21.99 14.92 -8.17
CA THR A 108 -21.68 16.36 -8.31
C THR A 108 -20.46 16.81 -7.52
N ARG A 109 -20.27 16.28 -6.29
CA ARG A 109 -19.10 16.61 -5.47
C ARG A 109 -17.78 16.19 -6.13
N ARG A 110 -17.73 14.99 -6.72
CA ARG A 110 -16.52 14.47 -7.33
C ARG A 110 -16.25 15.15 -8.67
N SER A 111 -17.27 15.34 -9.51
CA SER A 111 -17.13 16.02 -10.79
C SER A 111 -16.70 17.49 -10.64
N CYS A 112 -17.31 18.24 -9.71
CA CYS A 112 -16.91 19.63 -9.43
C CYS A 112 -15.47 19.72 -8.92
N ARG A 113 -15.04 18.79 -8.05
CA ARG A 113 -13.65 18.74 -7.55
C ARG A 113 -12.65 18.43 -8.67
N LEU A 114 -13.00 17.57 -9.62
CA LEU A 114 -12.11 17.25 -10.74
C LEU A 114 -11.90 18.46 -11.67
N LEU A 115 -12.95 19.27 -11.85
CA LEU A 115 -12.96 20.43 -12.74
C LEU A 115 -12.56 21.74 -12.05
N ASP A 116 -12.12 21.68 -10.80
CA ASP A 116 -11.74 22.84 -9.98
C ASP A 116 -12.77 23.98 -10.02
N ILE A 117 -14.05 23.60 -9.84
CA ILE A 117 -15.18 24.53 -9.78
C ILE A 117 -15.95 24.29 -8.47
N SER A 118 -16.37 25.36 -7.80
CA SER A 118 -17.17 25.21 -6.58
C SER A 118 -18.59 24.75 -6.93
N ARG A 119 -19.21 23.98 -6.04
CA ARG A 119 -20.60 23.51 -6.23
C ARG A 119 -21.59 24.68 -6.29
N SER A 120 -21.34 25.75 -5.55
CA SER A 120 -22.17 26.96 -5.60
C SER A 120 -22.09 27.62 -6.97
N VAL A 121 -20.89 27.75 -7.53
CA VAL A 121 -20.72 28.27 -8.90
C VAL A 121 -21.35 27.33 -9.91
N TYR A 122 -21.25 26.01 -9.75
CA TYR A 122 -21.91 25.05 -10.65
C TYR A 122 -23.45 25.19 -10.67
N HIS A 123 -24.07 25.34 -9.49
CA HIS A 123 -25.52 25.49 -9.36
C HIS A 123 -26.04 26.92 -9.54
N TYR A 124 -25.15 27.91 -9.69
CA TYR A 124 -25.58 29.30 -9.83
C TYR A 124 -26.36 29.48 -11.14
N PRO A 125 -27.60 29.99 -11.09
CA PRO A 125 -28.42 30.17 -12.28
C PRO A 125 -27.74 31.16 -13.23
N ASN A 126 -27.63 30.77 -14.50
CA ASN A 126 -27.13 31.69 -15.54
C ASN A 126 -28.14 32.81 -15.72
N SER A 127 -27.81 34.03 -15.29
CA SER A 127 -28.62 35.23 -15.47
C SER A 127 -28.60 35.76 -16.92
N GLY A 128 -28.55 34.88 -17.91
CA GLY A 128 -28.32 35.21 -19.32
C GLY A 128 -28.96 34.25 -20.32
N GLU A 129 -29.97 33.49 -19.91
CA GLU A 129 -30.94 32.89 -20.85
C GLU A 129 -32.21 33.74 -20.81
N ASN A 130 -32.21 34.81 -21.61
CA ASN A 130 -33.37 35.45 -22.21
C ASN A 130 -33.04 35.65 -23.69
#